data_AF-A0A087UNK4-F1
#
_entry.id   AF-A0A087UNK4-F1
#
_cell.length_a   1.000
_cell.length_b   1.000
_cell.length_c   1.000
_cell.angle_alpha   90.00
_cell.angle_beta   90.00
_cell.angle_gamma   90.00
#
_symmetry.space_group_name_H-M   'P 1'
#
loop_
_entity.id
_entity.type
_entity.pdbx_description
1 polymer ?
#
loop_
_entity_poly.entity_id
_entity_poly.type
_entity_poly.pdbx_seq_one_letter_code
_entity_poly.pdbx_strand_id
1 'polypeptide(L)'
;MASKKSRKMISVEMKQEIIRSECGVKQCDLVKEFGLSKTTILTNKDAVKSVKGVSKLFHEKHRSSIHEEMERLLAIWIKDRQVKGDVTTQDIICHKAKRIYDDLK
;
A
#
# COMPACT_ATOMS: atom_id res chain seq x y z
N MET A 1 18.03 0.93 29.94
CA MET A 1 17.58 2.07 29.12
C MET A 1 17.05 1.55 27.79
N ALA A 2 15.75 1.65 27.53
CA ALA A 2 15.17 1.20 26.26
C ALA A 2 15.47 2.25 25.17
N SER A 3 16.46 1.95 24.32
CA SER A 3 16.80 2.82 23.19
C SER A 3 15.61 2.89 22.24
N LYS A 4 15.05 4.10 22.05
CA LYS A 4 13.89 4.34 21.16
C LYS A 4 14.28 3.88 19.76
N LYS A 5 13.69 2.76 19.30
CA LYS A 5 13.91 2.21 17.96
C LYS A 5 13.37 3.21 16.93
N SER A 6 14.26 4.03 16.38
CA SER A 6 13.93 4.94 15.28
C SER A 6 13.47 4.09 14.10
N ARG A 7 12.18 4.21 13.75
CA ARG A 7 11.60 3.48 12.61
C ARG A 7 12.21 4.05 11.34
N LYS A 8 13.10 3.29 10.68
CA LYS A 8 13.55 3.62 9.33
C LYS A 8 12.34 3.54 8.39
N MET A 9 11.92 4.68 7.84
CA MET A 9 10.92 4.72 6.77
C MET A 9 11.58 4.16 5.52
N ILE A 10 11.12 2.98 5.10
CA ILE A 10 11.52 2.37 3.84
C ILE A 10 10.44 2.63 2.79
N SER A 11 10.84 3.15 1.64
CA SER A 11 9.97 3.45 0.50
C SER A 11 9.33 2.18 -0.06
N VAL A 12 8.18 2.32 -0.73
CA VAL A 12 7.45 1.18 -1.34
C VAL A 12 8.32 0.46 -2.37
N GLU A 13 9.15 1.19 -3.12
CA GLU A 13 10.11 0.64 -4.09
C GLU A 13 11.17 -0.25 -3.42
N MET A 14 11.77 0.22 -2.32
CA MET A 14 12.76 -0.55 -1.55
C MET A 14 12.13 -1.82 -0.94
N LYS A 15 10.85 -1.77 -0.55
CA LYS A 15 10.12 -2.97 -0.12
C LYS A 15 9.85 -3.93 -1.28
N GLN A 16 9.52 -3.43 -2.47
CA GLN A 16 9.37 -4.26 -3.67
C GLN A 16 10.70 -4.91 -4.07
N GLU A 17 11.82 -4.19 -3.94
CA GLU A 17 13.15 -4.69 -4.25
C GLU A 17 13.58 -5.83 -3.33
N ILE A 18 13.36 -5.71 -2.02
CA ILE A 18 13.58 -6.80 -1.05
C ILE A 18 12.80 -8.06 -1.46
N ILE A 19 11.56 -7.90 -1.92
CA ILE A 19 10.70 -9.02 -2.34
C ILE A 19 11.17 -9.62 -3.68
N ARG A 20 11.67 -8.77 -4.60
CA ARG A 20 12.20 -9.20 -5.91
C ARG A 20 13.49 -10.02 -5.74
N SER A 21 14.38 -9.56 -4.86
CA SER A 21 15.65 -10.24 -4.56
C SER A 21 15.48 -11.52 -3.73
N GLU A 22 14.41 -11.66 -2.94
CA GLU A 22 14.08 -12.91 -2.20
C GLU A 22 13.78 -14.11 -3.14
N CYS A 23 13.56 -13.91 -4.45
CA CYS A 23 13.30 -15.01 -5.39
C CYS A 23 14.54 -15.91 -5.65
N GLY A 24 15.70 -15.62 -5.02
CA GLY A 24 16.89 -16.45 -5.11
C GLY A 24 18.01 -16.13 -4.10
N VAL A 25 17.88 -15.10 -3.26
CA VAL A 25 18.94 -14.64 -2.35
C VAL A 25 18.64 -15.05 -0.90
N LYS A 26 19.68 -15.42 -0.13
CA LYS A 26 19.54 -15.77 1.29
C LYS A 26 19.29 -14.52 2.13
N GLN A 27 18.40 -14.62 3.11
CA GLN A 27 17.99 -13.51 4.00
C GLN A 27 19.16 -12.77 4.68
N CYS A 28 20.27 -13.47 4.96
CA CYS A 28 21.47 -12.85 5.54
C CYS A 28 22.14 -11.86 4.60
N ASP A 29 22.10 -12.12 3.29
CA ASP A 29 22.67 -11.23 2.27
C ASP A 29 21.79 -9.99 2.11
N LEU A 30 20.46 -10.14 2.15
CA LEU A 30 19.53 -9.00 2.12
C LEU A 30 19.63 -8.09 3.36
N VAL A 31 19.88 -8.66 4.55
CA VAL A 31 20.14 -7.86 5.76
C VAL A 31 21.41 -7.01 5.59
N LYS A 32 22.43 -7.53 4.91
CA LYS A 32 23.68 -6.82 4.62
C LYS A 32 23.49 -5.78 3.50
N GLU A 33 22.80 -6.14 2.43
CA GLU A 33 22.53 -5.25 1.27
C GLU A 33 21.66 -4.06 1.65
N PHE A 34 20.54 -4.31 2.33
CA PHE A 34 19.56 -3.26 2.63
C PHE A 34 19.82 -2.56 3.98
N GLY A 35 20.73 -3.07 4.81
CA GLY A 35 21.02 -2.52 6.14
C GLY A 35 19.81 -2.50 7.07
N LEU A 36 18.87 -3.44 6.85
CA LEU A 36 17.61 -3.56 7.58
C LEU A 36 17.69 -4.65 8.64
N SER A 37 16.92 -4.49 9.73
CA SER A 37 16.83 -5.53 10.75
C SER A 37 16.22 -6.80 10.17
N LYS A 38 16.74 -7.97 10.57
CA LYS A 38 16.20 -9.29 10.25
C LYS A 38 14.68 -9.39 10.47
N THR A 39 14.18 -8.71 11.51
CA THR A 39 12.74 -8.63 11.82
C THR A 39 11.93 -7.96 10.71
N THR A 40 12.46 -6.91 10.07
CA THR A 40 11.80 -6.19 8.97
C THR A 40 11.68 -7.04 7.71
N ILE A 41 12.73 -7.81 7.40
CA ILE A 41 12.73 -8.76 6.28
C ILE A 41 11.68 -9.85 6.51
N LEU A 42 11.62 -10.42 7.73
CA LEU A 42 10.62 -11.44 8.08
C LEU A 42 9.18 -10.93 8.01
N THR A 43 8.91 -9.71 8.50
CA THR A 43 7.55 -9.14 8.43
C THR A 43 7.10 -8.85 7.00
N ASN A 44 8.01 -8.49 6.10
CA ASN A 44 7.68 -8.32 4.69
C ASN A 44 7.43 -9.67 4.02
N LYS A 45 8.18 -10.73 4.40
CA LYS A 45 8.00 -12.09 3.88
C LYS A 45 6.64 -12.69 4.24
N ASP A 46 6.24 -12.57 5.50
CA ASP A 46 4.96 -13.10 5.99
C ASP A 46 3.76 -12.44 5.30
N ALA A 47 3.87 -11.13 5.10
CA ALA A 47 2.83 -10.36 4.45
C ALA A 47 2.62 -10.79 2.98
N VAL A 48 3.70 -11.06 2.23
CA VAL A 48 3.63 -11.51 0.82
C VAL A 48 3.04 -12.91 0.65
N LYS A 49 3.29 -13.83 1.59
CA LYS A 49 2.74 -15.20 1.49
C LYS A 49 1.21 -15.21 1.51
N SER A 50 0.60 -14.18 2.11
CA SER A 50 -0.86 -14.10 2.26
C SER A 50 -1.58 -13.41 1.09
N VAL A 51 -0.89 -12.65 0.23
CA VAL A 51 -1.59 -11.80 -0.77
C VAL A 51 -0.84 -11.76 -2.11
N LYS A 52 -1.53 -12.08 -3.22
CA LYS A 52 -1.05 -11.99 -4.61
C LYS A 52 -0.87 -10.53 -5.07
N GLY A 53 0.00 -9.75 -4.44
CA GLY A 53 0.36 -8.41 -4.90
C GLY A 53 0.95 -7.50 -3.83
N VAL A 54 2.19 -7.03 -4.06
CA VAL A 54 2.96 -6.17 -3.14
C VAL A 54 2.27 -4.82 -2.88
N SER A 55 1.58 -4.26 -3.87
CA SER A 55 0.86 -3.00 -3.72
C SER A 55 -0.37 -3.11 -2.81
N LYS A 56 -1.07 -4.25 -2.83
CA LYS A 56 -2.26 -4.48 -1.98
C LYS A 56 -1.89 -4.54 -0.50
N LEU A 57 -0.79 -5.21 -0.19
CA LEU A 57 -0.29 -5.42 1.17
C LEU A 57 -0.01 -4.16 1.99
N PHE A 58 0.52 -3.12 1.34
CA PHE A 58 0.84 -1.86 2.03
C PHE A 58 -0.35 -0.93 2.13
N HIS A 59 -1.26 -0.98 1.16
CA HIS A 59 -2.51 -0.23 1.23
C HIS A 59 -3.47 -0.83 2.25
N GLU A 60 -3.57 -2.16 2.36
CA GLU A 60 -4.50 -2.85 3.26
C GLU A 60 -4.22 -2.56 4.75
N LYS A 61 -2.96 -2.40 5.15
CA LYS A 61 -2.61 -2.03 6.55
C LYS A 61 -2.96 -0.58 6.93
N HIS A 62 -3.14 0.30 5.95
CA HIS A 62 -3.46 1.72 6.19
C HIS A 62 -4.88 2.09 5.75
N ARG A 63 -5.56 1.23 5.00
CA ARG A 63 -6.97 1.41 4.63
C ARG A 63 -7.86 0.84 5.71
N SER A 64 -8.54 1.75 6.40
CA SER A 64 -9.71 1.41 7.19
C SER A 64 -10.82 0.89 6.27
N SER A 65 -11.77 0.11 6.80
CA SER A 65 -12.96 -0.33 6.06
C SER A 65 -13.72 0.84 5.39
N ILE A 66 -13.70 2.03 6.01
CA ILE A 66 -14.24 3.28 5.45
C ILE A 66 -13.53 3.68 4.15
N HIS A 67 -12.20 3.54 4.08
CA HIS A 67 -11.44 3.84 2.87
C HIS A 67 -11.76 2.85 1.76
N GLU A 68 -11.93 1.56 2.08
CA GLU A 68 -12.29 0.55 1.08
C GLU A 68 -13.69 0.80 0.49
N GLU A 69 -14.68 1.10 1.33
CA GLU A 69 -16.03 1.40 0.87
C GLU A 69 -16.08 2.71 0.07
N MET A 70 -15.34 3.71 0.52
CA MET A 70 -15.18 4.97 -0.21
C MET A 70 -14.60 4.76 -1.62
N GLU A 71 -13.55 3.94 -1.75
CA GLU A 71 -12.94 3.63 -3.05
C GLU A 71 -13.88 2.84 -3.96
N ARG A 72 -14.64 1.91 -3.38
CA ARG A 72 -15.64 1.12 -4.09
C ARG A 72 -16.72 2.01 -4.72
N LEU A 73 -17.29 2.92 -3.92
CA LEU A 73 -18.29 3.89 -4.37
C LEU A 73 -17.73 4.86 -5.41
N LEU A 74 -16.49 5.33 -5.20
CA LEU A 74 -15.82 6.21 -6.16
C LEU A 74 -15.58 5.50 -7.50
N ALA A 75 -15.17 4.22 -7.49
CA ALA A 75 -14.94 3.45 -8.70
C ALA A 75 -16.23 3.23 -9.51
N ILE A 76 -17.37 2.97 -8.85
CA ILE A 76 -18.68 2.87 -9.52
C ILE A 76 -19.03 4.20 -10.19
N TRP A 77 -18.84 5.30 -9.48
CA TRP A 77 -19.14 6.64 -9.99
C TRP A 77 -18.25 7.03 -11.19
N ILE A 78 -16.95 6.72 -11.15
CA ILE A 78 -16.03 6.95 -12.28
C ILE A 78 -16.49 6.14 -13.50
N LYS A 79 -16.87 4.87 -13.32
CA LYS A 79 -17.37 4.03 -14.42
C LYS A 79 -18.64 4.59 -15.04
N ASP A 80 -19.61 5.01 -14.22
CA ASP A 80 -20.84 5.66 -14.69
C ASP A 80 -20.54 6.91 -15.53
N ARG A 81 -19.57 7.73 -15.11
CA ARG A 81 -19.13 8.91 -15.87
C ARG A 81 -18.38 8.58 -17.15
N GLN A 82 -17.52 7.56 -17.14
CA GLN A 82 -16.84 7.12 -18.36
C GLN A 82 -17.82 6.60 -19.41
N VAL A 83 -18.87 5.88 -18.99
CA VAL A 83 -19.95 5.43 -19.89
C VAL A 83 -20.70 6.62 -20.51
N LYS A 84 -20.88 7.70 -19.75
CA LYS A 84 -21.53 8.94 -20.22
C LYS A 84 -20.62 9.82 -21.08
N GLY A 85 -19.34 9.47 -21.24
CA GLY A 85 -18.37 10.28 -21.98
C GLY A 85 -17.99 11.59 -21.27
N ASP A 86 -18.21 11.68 -19.95
CA ASP A 86 -17.96 12.86 -19.15
C ASP A 86 -16.46 13.05 -18.85
N VAL A 87 -15.96 14.27 -18.97
CA VAL A 87 -14.56 14.59 -18.65
C VAL A 87 -14.36 14.51 -17.15
N THR A 88 -13.67 13.47 -16.70
CA THR A 88 -13.40 13.26 -15.28
C THR A 88 -11.94 13.58 -14.99
N THR A 89 -11.67 14.85 -14.67
CA THR A 89 -10.34 15.33 -14.25
C THR A 89 -10.04 14.89 -12.81
N GLN A 90 -8.75 14.74 -12.48
CA GLN A 90 -8.29 14.35 -11.14
C GLN A 90 -8.90 15.21 -10.03
N ASP A 91 -9.03 16.52 -10.23
CA ASP A 91 -9.63 17.45 -9.27
C ASP A 91 -11.07 17.03 -8.88
N ILE A 92 -11.89 16.75 -9.89
CA ILE A 92 -13.28 16.33 -9.72
C ILE A 92 -13.35 14.98 -8.98
N ILE A 93 -12.43 14.05 -9.29
CA ILE A 93 -12.31 12.77 -8.59
C ILE A 93 -11.95 13.00 -7.12
N CYS A 94 -10.99 13.86 -6.83
CA CYS A 94 -10.57 14.19 -5.47
C CYS A 94 -11.70 14.86 -4.66
N HIS A 95 -12.48 15.75 -5.28
CA HIS A 95 -13.65 16.36 -4.65
C HIS A 95 -14.74 15.34 -4.35
N LYS A 96 -15.05 14.47 -5.32
CA LYS A 96 -16.03 13.39 -5.12
C LYS A 96 -15.57 12.42 -4.04
N ALA A 97 -14.29 12.08 -4.04
CA ALA A 97 -13.65 11.23 -3.04
C ALA A 97 -13.83 11.78 -1.63
N LYS A 98 -13.49 13.05 -1.41
CA LYS A 98 -13.68 13.72 -0.11
C LYS A 98 -15.13 13.69 0.34
N ARG A 99 -16.07 13.95 -0.57
CA ARG A 99 -17.50 13.95 -0.26
C ARG A 99 -18.01 12.57 0.16
N ILE A 100 -17.58 11.49 -0.53
CA ILE A 100 -17.94 10.12 -0.14
C ILE A 100 -17.33 9.76 1.21
N TYR A 101 -16.08 10.16 1.46
CA TYR A 101 -15.43 9.89 2.73
C TYR A 101 -16.11 10.60 3.91
N ASP A 102 -16.55 11.85 3.72
CA ASP A 102 -17.26 12.62 4.75
C ASP A 102 -18.64 12.03 5.06
N ASP A 103 -19.32 11.49 4.05
CA ASP A 103 -20.63 10.82 4.18
C ASP A 103 -20.54 9.47 4.91
N LEU A 104 -19.40 8.78 4.81
CA LEU A 104 -19.12 7.50 5.45
C LEU A 104 -18.52 7.63 6.87
N LYS A 105 -18.20 8.85 7.30
CA LYS A 105 -17.56 9.14 8.59
C LYS A 105 -18.59 9.42 9.67
#